data_AF-A0A6G3ZDK2-F1
#
_entry.id   AF-A0A6G3ZDK2-F1
#
_cell.length_a   1.000
_cell.length_b   1.000
_cell.length_c   1.000
_cell.angle_alpha   90.00
_cell.angle_beta   90.00
_cell.angle_gamma   90.00
#
_symmetry.space_group_name_H-M   'P 1'
#
loop_
_entity.id
_entity.type
_entity.pdbx_description
1 polymer ?
#
loop_
_entity_poly.entity_id
_entity_poly.type
_entity_poly.pdbx_seq_one_letter_code
_entity_poly.pdbx_strand_id
1 'polypeptide(L)'
;EVKSVAAHLSILQLQATALLEKSWEVIKELEAQYLRNPLLQQVFGQELVVLPGMDEALALNAVRELYDSKTYDYLVFDGCSSQTTLRMWGLPENLDWYIRRFQKILQASELAQALSPFIQPIASAILNISGSQESLNQPVDQVRSLLDRGRSAVQSPDQVLGFLVTTGEPDNIQRARYLWGNSQQIGLSVGGVFAFLEHSEELPTEAFQPLSVHLMPAFQNKDWQPLMAAVPALEVAIQQAPAPVVIHEVEKQVRLFLPGFTKGEIALTQYGPEVTVTVGDQRRNLFLPDSLKNRAVQGAKFQEDYLILSF
;
A
#
# COMPACT_ATOMS: atom_id res chain seq x y z
N GLU A 1 -2.55 -10.76 -20.30
CA GLU A 1 -1.20 -10.88 -20.90
C GLU A 1 -0.63 -9.49 -21.20
N VAL A 2 0.70 -9.35 -21.14
CA VAL A 2 1.39 -8.09 -21.45
C VAL A 2 1.45 -7.90 -22.97
N LYS A 3 1.16 -6.69 -23.45
CA LYS A 3 1.21 -6.32 -24.88
C LYS A 3 2.19 -5.17 -25.08
N SER A 4 3.17 -5.33 -25.96
CA SER A 4 4.02 -4.21 -26.40
C SER A 4 3.24 -3.32 -27.35
N VAL A 5 3.25 -2.01 -27.11
CA VAL A 5 2.51 -1.00 -27.90
C VAL A 5 3.42 0.04 -28.54
N ALA A 6 4.63 0.22 -28.02
CA ALA A 6 5.70 1.01 -28.62
C ALA A 6 7.07 0.52 -28.12
N ALA A 7 8.15 1.08 -28.67
CA ALA A 7 9.49 0.84 -28.15
C ALA A 7 9.54 1.23 -26.67
N HIS A 8 10.02 0.31 -25.82
CA HIS A 8 10.12 0.49 -24.36
C HIS A 8 8.77 0.75 -23.64
N LEU A 9 7.64 0.45 -24.29
CA LEU A 9 6.31 0.60 -23.69
C LEU A 9 5.46 -0.65 -23.89
N SER A 10 5.06 -1.22 -22.77
CA SER A 10 4.15 -2.35 -22.69
C SER A 10 2.95 -2.01 -21.82
N ILE A 11 1.80 -2.58 -22.14
CA ILE A 11 0.56 -2.43 -21.38
C ILE A 11 0.08 -3.78 -20.87
N LEU A 12 -0.53 -3.79 -19.70
CA LEU A 12 -1.19 -4.94 -19.11
C LEU A 12 -2.52 -4.47 -18.52
N GLN A 13 -3.61 -5.12 -18.91
CA GLN A 13 -4.89 -4.97 -18.23
C GLN A 13 -5.06 -6.10 -17.21
N LEU A 14 -5.25 -5.73 -15.95
CA LEU A 14 -5.52 -6.67 -14.87
C LEU A 14 -7.01 -7.05 -14.89
N GLN A 15 -7.30 -8.35 -14.92
CA GLN A 15 -8.65 -8.88 -14.87
C GLN A 15 -8.75 -9.82 -13.67
N ALA A 16 -9.56 -9.46 -12.67
CA ALA A 16 -9.61 -10.20 -11.40
C ALA A 16 -9.96 -11.68 -11.57
N THR A 17 -10.88 -12.02 -12.48
CA THR A 17 -11.24 -13.41 -12.79
C THR A 17 -10.05 -14.20 -13.34
N ALA A 18 -9.30 -13.64 -14.30
CA ALA A 18 -8.11 -14.28 -14.86
C ALA A 18 -6.96 -14.39 -13.84
N LEU A 19 -6.78 -13.37 -12.99
CA LEU A 19 -5.80 -13.40 -11.91
C LEU A 19 -6.16 -14.45 -10.85
N LEU A 20 -7.44 -14.59 -10.53
CA LEU A 20 -7.95 -15.60 -9.61
C LEU A 20 -7.74 -17.00 -10.16
N GLU A 21 -8.09 -17.24 -11.42
CA GLU A 21 -7.86 -18.51 -12.12
C GLU A 21 -6.37 -18.88 -12.11
N LYS A 22 -5.48 -17.95 -12.47
CA LYS A 22 -4.03 -18.17 -12.42
C LYS A 22 -3.56 -18.53 -10.99
N SER A 23 -4.04 -17.80 -9.99
CA SER A 23 -3.68 -18.05 -8.58
C SER A 23 -4.21 -19.40 -8.09
N TRP A 24 -5.36 -19.84 -8.61
CA TRP A 24 -5.95 -21.14 -8.27
C TRP A 24 -5.12 -22.30 -8.78
N GLU A 25 -4.57 -22.22 -9.99
CA GLU A 25 -3.68 -23.25 -10.52
C GLU A 25 -2.41 -23.41 -9.68
N VAL A 26 -1.83 -22.29 -9.20
CA VAL A 26 -0.71 -22.31 -8.25
C VAL A 26 -1.10 -23.06 -6.97
N ILE A 27 -2.28 -22.79 -6.41
CA ILE A 27 -2.77 -23.48 -5.20
C ILE A 27 -2.96 -24.99 -5.46
N LYS A 28 -3.52 -25.38 -6.61
CA LYS A 28 -3.71 -26.80 -6.97
C LYS A 28 -2.40 -27.55 -7.15
N GLU A 29 -1.42 -26.92 -7.80
CA GLU A 29 -0.07 -27.48 -7.97
C GLU A 29 0.58 -27.72 -6.60
N LEU A 30 0.42 -26.76 -5.68
CA LEU A 30 0.98 -26.85 -4.34
C LEU A 30 0.27 -27.93 -3.51
N GLU A 31 -1.06 -28.02 -3.57
CA GLU A 31 -1.80 -29.09 -2.92
C GLU A 31 -1.31 -30.48 -3.37
N ALA A 32 -1.12 -30.67 -4.69
CA ALA A 32 -0.66 -31.93 -5.26
C ALA A 32 0.76 -32.32 -4.82
N GLN A 33 1.60 -31.35 -4.46
CA GLN A 33 2.94 -31.61 -3.94
C GLN A 33 2.94 -32.13 -2.49
N TYR A 34 1.93 -31.77 -1.69
CA TYR A 34 1.90 -32.05 -0.24
C TYR A 34 0.86 -33.08 0.18
N LEU A 35 -0.27 -33.19 -0.52
CA LEU A 35 -1.34 -34.14 -0.21
C LEU A 35 -1.29 -35.35 -1.15
N ARG A 36 -1.30 -36.55 -0.56
CA ARG A 36 -1.41 -37.80 -1.34
C ARG A 36 -2.73 -37.89 -2.12
N ASN A 37 -3.80 -37.29 -1.60
CA ASN A 37 -5.12 -37.22 -2.23
C ASN A 37 -5.55 -35.75 -2.29
N PRO A 38 -5.28 -35.05 -3.41
CA PRO A 38 -5.65 -33.65 -3.58
C PRO A 38 -7.18 -33.46 -3.58
N LEU A 39 -7.68 -32.46 -2.85
CA LEU A 39 -9.10 -32.14 -2.72
C LEU A 39 -9.55 -31.08 -3.73
N LEU A 40 -8.67 -30.16 -4.13
CA LEU A 40 -9.00 -29.00 -4.97
C LEU A 40 -8.99 -29.30 -6.46
N GLN A 41 -8.52 -30.48 -6.88
CA GLN A 41 -8.49 -30.91 -8.30
C GLN A 41 -9.88 -30.97 -8.94
N GLN A 42 -10.95 -31.04 -8.14
CA GLN A 42 -12.33 -31.09 -8.63
C GLN A 42 -12.93 -29.70 -8.90
N VAL A 43 -12.26 -28.63 -8.49
CA VAL A 43 -12.73 -27.25 -8.63
C VAL A 43 -11.93 -26.56 -9.73
N PHE A 44 -12.62 -26.10 -10.76
CA PHE A 44 -11.98 -25.41 -11.89
C PHE A 44 -11.84 -23.92 -11.60
N GLY A 45 -10.72 -23.32 -11.97
CA GLY A 45 -10.49 -21.89 -11.73
C GLY A 45 -11.55 -20.99 -12.38
N GLN A 46 -12.14 -21.43 -13.50
CA GLN A 46 -13.19 -20.71 -14.22
C GLN A 46 -14.54 -20.70 -13.47
N GLU A 47 -14.72 -21.53 -12.45
CA GLU A 47 -15.92 -21.58 -11.61
C GLU A 47 -15.82 -20.62 -10.42
N LEU A 48 -14.63 -20.06 -10.16
CA LEU A 48 -14.39 -19.22 -9.01
C LEU A 48 -15.02 -17.83 -9.16
N VAL A 49 -15.64 -17.37 -8.09
CA VAL A 49 -16.22 -16.03 -7.99
C VAL A 49 -15.27 -15.13 -7.24
N VAL A 50 -15.00 -13.94 -7.80
CA VAL A 50 -14.24 -12.89 -7.13
C VAL A 50 -15.09 -12.30 -6.00
N LEU A 51 -14.61 -12.42 -4.75
CA LEU A 51 -15.26 -11.82 -3.59
C LEU A 51 -14.71 -10.40 -3.34
N PRO A 52 -15.45 -9.53 -2.62
CA PRO A 52 -14.97 -8.20 -2.26
C PRO A 52 -13.61 -8.26 -1.55
N GLY A 53 -12.63 -7.48 -2.02
CA GLY A 53 -11.27 -7.44 -1.46
C GLY A 53 -10.29 -8.37 -2.18
N MET A 54 -10.76 -9.38 -2.92
CA MET A 54 -9.89 -10.30 -3.65
C MET A 54 -9.28 -9.63 -4.87
N ASP A 55 -10.04 -8.81 -5.57
CA ASP A 55 -9.61 -8.03 -6.72
C ASP A 55 -8.45 -7.10 -6.37
N GLU A 56 -8.51 -6.37 -5.25
CA GLU A 56 -7.37 -5.56 -4.80
C GLU A 56 -6.15 -6.41 -4.44
N ALA A 57 -6.33 -7.50 -3.71
CA ALA A 57 -5.22 -8.38 -3.33
C ALA A 57 -4.55 -9.04 -4.55
N LEU A 58 -5.35 -9.50 -5.51
CA LEU A 58 -4.89 -10.06 -6.77
C LEU A 58 -4.16 -9.02 -7.62
N ALA A 59 -4.69 -7.79 -7.71
CA ALA A 59 -4.04 -6.70 -8.42
C ALA A 59 -2.69 -6.34 -7.79
N LEU A 60 -2.63 -6.21 -6.45
CA LEU A 60 -1.38 -5.94 -5.75
C LEU A 60 -0.35 -7.05 -5.96
N ASN A 61 -0.77 -8.33 -5.90
CA ASN A 61 0.15 -9.44 -6.17
C ASN A 61 0.66 -9.41 -7.62
N ALA A 62 -0.20 -9.08 -8.60
CA ALA A 62 0.24 -8.94 -9.99
C ALA A 62 1.26 -7.80 -10.17
N VAL A 63 1.04 -6.65 -9.52
CA VAL A 63 2.01 -5.55 -9.49
C VAL A 63 3.32 -5.97 -8.83
N ARG A 64 3.24 -6.71 -7.71
CA ARG A 64 4.42 -7.26 -7.03
C ARG A 64 5.21 -8.21 -7.94
N GLU A 65 4.55 -9.13 -8.63
CA GLU A 65 5.21 -10.05 -9.59
C GLU A 65 5.95 -9.27 -10.68
N LEU A 66 5.34 -8.22 -11.23
CA LEU A 66 5.97 -7.35 -12.22
C LEU A 66 7.17 -6.58 -11.62
N TYR A 67 7.02 -6.04 -10.42
CA TYR A 67 8.07 -5.32 -9.71
C TYR A 67 9.28 -6.21 -9.36
N ASP A 68 9.01 -7.44 -8.94
CA ASP A 68 10.03 -8.44 -8.62
C ASP A 68 10.72 -9.00 -9.87
N SER A 69 10.04 -9.00 -11.02
CA SER A 69 10.62 -9.49 -12.28
C SER A 69 11.83 -8.70 -12.77
N LYS A 70 12.00 -7.45 -12.32
CA LYS A 70 13.04 -6.50 -12.76
C LYS A 70 13.13 -6.34 -14.30
N THR A 71 12.04 -6.63 -15.00
CA THR A 71 11.96 -6.50 -16.46
C THR A 71 11.70 -5.04 -16.89
N TYR A 72 11.13 -4.22 -16.00
CA TYR A 72 10.74 -2.84 -16.26
C TYR A 72 11.44 -1.90 -15.29
N ASP A 73 11.91 -0.77 -15.81
CA ASP A 73 12.46 0.31 -14.99
C ASP A 73 11.35 1.07 -14.25
N TYR A 74 10.20 1.24 -14.91
CA TYR A 74 9.04 1.96 -14.36
C TYR A 74 7.76 1.13 -14.53
N LEU A 75 6.91 1.16 -13.50
CA LEU A 75 5.56 0.61 -13.53
C LEU A 75 4.57 1.75 -13.27
N VAL A 76 3.74 2.07 -14.27
CA VAL A 76 2.64 3.02 -14.10
C VAL A 76 1.38 2.24 -13.77
N PHE A 77 0.87 2.42 -12.56
CA PHE A 77 -0.35 1.78 -12.11
C PHE A 77 -1.54 2.75 -12.27
N ASP A 78 -2.34 2.53 -13.31
CA ASP A 78 -3.60 3.23 -13.52
C ASP A 78 -4.72 2.52 -12.74
N GLY A 79 -5.03 3.05 -11.56
CA GLY A 79 -6.05 2.52 -10.67
C GLY A 79 -7.11 3.55 -10.31
N CYS A 80 -8.16 3.11 -9.63
CA CYS A 80 -9.20 4.01 -9.15
C CYS A 80 -8.67 4.97 -8.08
N SER A 81 -8.99 6.27 -8.20
CA SER A 81 -8.66 7.26 -7.16
C SER A 81 -9.61 7.11 -5.95
N SER A 82 -9.34 6.12 -5.12
CA SER A 82 -10.23 5.71 -4.03
C SER A 82 -9.47 5.33 -2.76
N GLN A 83 -10.18 5.35 -1.63
CA GLN A 83 -9.65 4.84 -0.38
C GLN A 83 -9.40 3.32 -0.44
N THR A 84 -10.21 2.58 -1.21
CA THR A 84 -10.02 1.15 -1.43
C THR A 84 -8.67 0.85 -2.09
N THR A 85 -8.26 1.65 -3.07
CA THR A 85 -6.93 1.54 -3.69
C THR A 85 -5.81 1.90 -2.71
N LEU A 86 -6.00 2.87 -1.81
CA LEU A 86 -5.05 3.11 -0.73
C LEU A 86 -4.96 1.93 0.25
N ARG A 87 -6.09 1.31 0.60
CA ARG A 87 -6.10 0.08 1.41
C ARG A 87 -5.36 -1.07 0.74
N MET A 88 -5.49 -1.21 -0.59
CA MET A 88 -4.71 -2.15 -1.39
C MET A 88 -3.21 -1.92 -1.18
N TRP A 89 -2.70 -0.70 -1.39
CA TRP A 89 -1.29 -0.39 -1.18
C TRP A 89 -0.84 -0.56 0.27
N GLY A 90 -1.72 -0.31 1.24
CA GLY A 90 -1.46 -0.53 2.66
C GLY A 90 -1.55 -2.00 3.12
N LEU A 91 -1.96 -2.94 2.25
CA LEU A 91 -2.11 -4.36 2.61
C LEU A 91 -0.86 -4.97 3.28
N PRO A 92 0.38 -4.71 2.82
CA PRO A 92 1.56 -5.30 3.45
C PRO A 92 1.71 -4.92 4.93
N GLU A 93 1.52 -3.64 5.27
CA GLU A 93 1.59 -3.15 6.64
C GLU A 93 0.43 -3.69 7.50
N ASN A 94 -0.78 -3.67 6.94
CA ASN A 94 -1.99 -4.11 7.63
C ASN A 94 -1.95 -5.60 7.97
N LEU A 95 -1.58 -6.45 6.99
CA LEU A 95 -1.48 -7.89 7.19
C LEU A 95 -0.37 -8.25 8.19
N ASP A 96 0.79 -7.57 8.17
CA ASP A 96 1.83 -7.81 9.17
C ASP A 96 1.33 -7.47 10.58
N TRP A 97 0.55 -6.41 10.76
CA TRP A 97 -0.07 -6.12 12.06
C TRP A 97 -0.98 -7.25 12.53
N TYR A 98 -1.87 -7.76 11.68
CA TYR A 98 -2.73 -8.90 12.02
C TYR A 98 -1.89 -10.13 12.40
N ILE A 99 -0.87 -10.47 11.62
CA ILE A 99 0.00 -11.61 11.94
C ILE A 99 0.67 -11.40 13.30
N ARG A 100 1.32 -10.25 13.53
CA ARG A 100 2.02 -9.97 14.82
C ARG A 100 1.07 -9.98 16.01
N ARG A 101 -0.15 -9.47 15.86
CA ARG A 101 -1.15 -9.41 16.94
C ARG A 101 -1.71 -10.79 17.27
N PHE A 102 -2.09 -11.55 16.24
CA PHE A 102 -2.74 -12.85 16.42
C PHE A 102 -1.75 -13.99 16.65
N GLN A 103 -0.49 -13.89 16.20
CA GLN A 103 0.55 -14.89 16.45
C GLN A 103 0.71 -15.19 17.93
N LYS A 104 0.76 -14.16 18.79
CA LYS A 104 0.87 -14.33 20.25
C LYS A 104 -0.37 -14.98 20.87
N ILE A 105 -1.56 -14.70 20.34
CA ILE A 105 -2.82 -15.27 20.80
C ILE A 105 -2.89 -16.75 20.42
N LEU A 106 -2.54 -17.07 19.18
CA LEU A 106 -2.54 -18.44 18.67
C LEU A 106 -1.49 -19.30 19.37
N GLN A 107 -0.26 -18.81 19.56
CA GLN A 107 0.78 -19.56 20.30
C GLN A 107 0.37 -19.90 21.75
N ALA A 108 -0.52 -19.10 22.35
CA ALA A 108 -1.03 -19.33 23.70
C ALA A 108 -2.31 -20.19 23.74
N SER A 109 -2.80 -20.68 22.59
CA SER A 109 -4.10 -21.36 22.48
C SER A 109 -3.99 -22.83 22.05
N GLU A 110 -4.71 -23.72 22.73
CA GLU A 110 -4.86 -25.13 22.36
C GLU A 110 -5.44 -25.31 20.94
N LEU A 111 -6.24 -24.35 20.45
CA LEU A 111 -6.79 -24.32 19.10
C LEU A 111 -5.71 -24.20 18.01
N ALA A 112 -4.61 -23.49 18.28
CA ALA A 112 -3.53 -23.37 17.30
C ALA A 112 -2.75 -24.67 17.13
N GLN A 113 -2.63 -25.48 18.19
CA GLN A 113 -2.05 -26.82 18.08
C GLN A 113 -2.93 -27.73 17.21
N ALA A 114 -4.25 -27.63 17.36
CA ALA A 114 -5.21 -28.39 16.55
C ALA A 114 -5.26 -27.95 15.07
N LEU A 115 -5.06 -26.66 14.77
CA LEU A 115 -5.09 -26.12 13.40
C LEU A 115 -3.72 -26.07 12.70
N SER A 116 -2.63 -26.35 13.42
CA SER A 116 -1.25 -26.39 12.88
C SER A 116 -1.08 -27.20 11.57
N PRO A 117 -1.77 -28.35 11.36
CA PRO A 117 -1.64 -29.11 10.12
C PRO A 117 -2.23 -28.41 8.88
N PHE A 118 -3.10 -27.42 9.07
CA PHE A 118 -3.81 -26.73 7.98
C PHE A 118 -3.16 -25.40 7.57
N ILE A 119 -2.30 -24.83 8.42
CA ILE A 119 -1.62 -23.54 8.14
C ILE A 119 -0.39 -23.74 7.24
N GLN A 120 0.34 -24.84 7.42
CA GLN A 120 1.56 -25.15 6.65
C GLN A 120 1.33 -25.20 5.13
N PRO A 121 0.29 -25.89 4.60
CA PRO A 121 0.07 -25.99 3.16
C PRO A 121 -0.32 -24.66 2.48
N ILE A 122 -1.01 -23.76 3.19
CA ILE A 122 -1.47 -22.48 2.64
C ILE A 122 -0.30 -21.48 2.55
N ALA A 123 0.56 -21.44 3.56
CA ALA A 123 1.72 -20.55 3.59
C ALA A 123 2.74 -20.91 2.49
N SER A 124 2.96 -22.21 2.23
CA SER A 124 3.78 -22.65 1.10
C SER A 124 3.11 -22.36 -0.25
N ALA A 125 1.77 -22.45 -0.31
CA ALA A 125 1.02 -22.23 -1.54
C ALA A 125 1.10 -20.79 -2.09
N ILE A 126 1.25 -19.80 -1.21
CA ILE A 126 1.29 -18.39 -1.59
C ILE A 126 2.71 -17.92 -1.95
N LEU A 127 3.76 -18.64 -1.53
CA LEU A 127 5.13 -18.12 -1.48
C LEU A 127 6.18 -18.84 -2.33
N ASN A 128 5.81 -19.92 -3.03
CA ASN A 128 6.63 -20.53 -4.08
C ASN A 128 8.03 -21.01 -3.64
N ILE A 129 8.16 -21.75 -2.52
CA ILE A 129 9.45 -22.34 -2.09
C ILE A 129 9.29 -23.73 -1.45
N SER A 130 10.18 -24.64 -1.85
CA SER A 130 10.41 -26.00 -1.37
C SER A 130 11.18 -26.02 -0.04
N GLY A 131 10.68 -26.69 1.00
CA GLY A 131 11.42 -26.83 2.27
C GLY A 131 10.79 -27.82 3.27
N SER A 132 11.66 -28.61 3.90
CA SER A 132 11.41 -29.81 4.73
C SER A 132 10.75 -29.59 6.10
N GLN A 133 10.23 -30.68 6.67
CA GLN A 133 9.40 -30.82 7.88
C GLN A 133 9.95 -30.28 9.22
N GLU A 134 11.06 -29.56 9.26
CA GLU A 134 11.68 -29.10 10.52
C GLU A 134 11.50 -27.60 10.73
N SER A 135 10.30 -27.23 11.21
CA SER A 135 9.93 -26.01 11.97
C SER A 135 8.62 -25.38 11.46
N LEU A 136 7.59 -25.38 12.32
CA LEU A 136 6.31 -24.70 12.11
C LEU A 136 6.43 -23.18 11.98
N ASN A 137 7.57 -22.57 12.33
CA ASN A 137 7.75 -21.11 12.35
C ASN A 137 8.36 -20.55 11.06
N GLN A 138 9.08 -21.35 10.25
CA GLN A 138 9.71 -20.85 9.02
C GLN A 138 8.72 -20.28 7.98
N PRO A 139 7.52 -20.86 7.77
CA PRO A 139 6.56 -20.30 6.82
C PRO A 139 6.03 -18.91 7.23
N VAL A 140 5.86 -18.66 8.54
CA VAL A 140 5.38 -17.37 9.06
C VAL A 140 6.44 -16.29 8.87
N ASP A 141 7.71 -16.59 9.15
CA ASP A 141 8.80 -15.63 8.98
C ASP A 141 9.00 -15.24 7.51
N GLN A 142 8.77 -16.16 6.57
CA GLN A 142 8.80 -15.87 5.12
C GLN A 142 7.64 -14.96 4.68
N VAL A 143 6.41 -15.24 5.14
CA VAL A 143 5.26 -14.35 4.89
C VAL A 143 5.56 -12.95 5.43
N ARG A 144 6.07 -12.86 6.66
CA ARG A 144 6.41 -11.56 7.27
C ARG A 144 7.53 -10.85 6.52
N SER A 145 8.54 -11.57 6.04
CA SER A 145 9.59 -11.00 5.18
C SER A 145 9.02 -10.44 3.86
N LEU A 146 8.07 -11.15 3.23
CA LEU A 146 7.38 -10.65 2.04
C LEU A 146 6.61 -9.35 2.34
N LEU A 147 5.85 -9.34 3.43
CA LEU A 147 5.06 -8.17 3.86
C LEU A 147 5.96 -7.00 4.25
N ASP A 148 7.08 -7.26 4.93
CA ASP A 148 8.08 -6.26 5.28
C ASP A 148 8.69 -5.62 4.02
N ARG A 149 9.06 -6.43 3.01
CA ARG A 149 9.53 -5.90 1.71
C ARG A 149 8.47 -5.05 1.02
N GLY A 150 7.22 -5.51 0.98
CA GLY A 150 6.10 -4.77 0.40
C GLY A 150 5.86 -3.44 1.12
N ARG A 151 5.85 -3.44 2.46
CA ARG A 151 5.72 -2.24 3.28
C ARG A 151 6.87 -1.27 3.02
N SER A 152 8.11 -1.76 3.05
CA SER A 152 9.29 -0.94 2.78
C SER A 152 9.24 -0.32 1.38
N ALA A 153 8.80 -1.06 0.36
CA ALA A 153 8.63 -0.51 -0.99
C ALA A 153 7.59 0.62 -1.03
N VAL A 154 6.41 0.41 -0.44
CA VAL A 154 5.34 1.44 -0.39
C VAL A 154 5.78 2.69 0.38
N GLN A 155 6.58 2.52 1.42
CA GLN A 155 7.09 3.61 2.26
C GLN A 155 8.33 4.32 1.69
N SER A 156 8.84 3.86 0.54
CA SER A 156 10.04 4.40 -0.09
C SER A 156 9.64 5.17 -1.37
N PRO A 157 9.76 6.52 -1.41
CA PRO A 157 9.32 7.31 -2.55
C PRO A 157 10.09 7.02 -3.85
N ASP A 158 11.29 6.45 -3.76
CA ASP A 158 12.09 5.96 -4.88
C ASP A 158 11.56 4.65 -5.49
N GLN A 159 10.68 3.93 -4.78
CA GLN A 159 10.09 2.67 -5.24
C GLN A 159 8.61 2.81 -5.58
N VAL A 160 7.86 3.53 -4.74
CA VAL A 160 6.44 3.80 -4.96
C VAL A 160 6.14 5.27 -4.64
N LEU A 161 5.63 5.99 -5.65
CA LEU A 161 5.28 7.40 -5.55
C LEU A 161 3.88 7.63 -6.10
N GLY A 162 3.03 8.31 -5.32
CA GLY A 162 1.72 8.77 -5.76
C GLY A 162 1.75 10.19 -6.31
N PHE A 163 0.80 10.52 -7.19
CA PHE A 163 0.49 11.89 -7.61
C PHE A 163 -0.99 12.16 -7.39
N LEU A 164 -1.33 13.35 -6.91
CA LEU A 164 -2.72 13.78 -6.86
C LEU A 164 -3.13 14.25 -8.26
N VAL A 165 -4.37 13.96 -8.65
CA VAL A 165 -4.98 14.50 -9.86
C VAL A 165 -6.24 15.24 -9.44
N THR A 166 -6.39 16.49 -9.88
CA THR A 166 -7.53 17.33 -9.49
C THR A 166 -7.88 18.36 -10.57
N THR A 167 -9.01 19.04 -10.39
CA THR A 167 -9.42 20.23 -11.17
C THR A 167 -9.52 21.44 -10.23
N GLY A 168 -9.96 22.60 -10.73
CA GLY A 168 -10.21 23.76 -9.86
C GLY A 168 -11.52 23.69 -9.09
N GLU A 169 -12.34 22.66 -9.29
CA GLU A 169 -13.59 22.50 -8.55
C GLU A 169 -13.33 22.25 -7.05
N PRO A 170 -13.99 22.98 -6.13
CA PRO A 170 -13.77 22.85 -4.70
C PRO A 170 -13.90 21.43 -4.15
N ASP A 171 -14.86 20.64 -4.66
CA ASP A 171 -15.08 19.25 -4.22
C ASP A 171 -13.93 18.34 -4.66
N ASN A 172 -13.37 18.56 -5.87
CA ASN A 172 -12.22 17.79 -6.37
C ASN A 172 -10.95 18.14 -5.60
N ILE A 173 -10.77 19.42 -5.23
CA ILE A 173 -9.67 19.86 -4.36
C ILE A 173 -9.78 19.21 -2.98
N GLN A 174 -10.96 19.26 -2.37
CA GLN A 174 -11.20 18.65 -1.07
C GLN A 174 -10.97 17.13 -1.11
N ARG A 175 -11.45 16.46 -2.17
CA ARG A 175 -11.24 15.02 -2.36
C ARG A 175 -9.77 14.67 -2.53
N ALA A 176 -9.02 15.43 -3.31
CA ALA A 176 -7.59 15.25 -3.49
C ALA A 176 -6.84 15.42 -2.16
N ARG A 177 -7.15 16.46 -1.38
CA ARG A 177 -6.56 16.67 -0.04
C ARG A 177 -6.91 15.54 0.93
N TYR A 178 -8.15 15.07 0.93
CA TYR A 178 -8.57 13.94 1.77
C TYR A 178 -7.80 12.66 1.40
N LEU A 179 -7.67 12.35 0.11
CA LEU A 179 -6.90 11.18 -0.34
C LEU A 179 -5.40 11.33 -0.08
N TRP A 180 -4.87 12.56 -0.14
CA TRP A 180 -3.50 12.85 0.25
C TRP A 180 -3.26 12.49 1.71
N GLY A 181 -4.07 12.97 2.64
CA GLY A 181 -3.95 12.58 4.06
C GLY A 181 -4.06 11.06 4.27
N ASN A 182 -4.99 10.40 3.57
CA ASN A 182 -5.13 8.95 3.60
C ASN A 182 -3.89 8.21 3.06
N SER A 183 -3.22 8.74 2.03
CA SER A 183 -1.98 8.15 1.51
C SER A 183 -0.86 8.18 2.56
N GLN A 184 -0.79 9.25 3.35
CA GLN A 184 0.20 9.37 4.41
C GLN A 184 -0.06 8.38 5.56
N GLN A 185 -1.34 8.04 5.82
CA GLN A 185 -1.71 7.00 6.81
C GLN A 185 -1.20 5.61 6.45
N ILE A 186 -1.04 5.28 5.16
CA ILE A 186 -0.42 4.01 4.73
C ILE A 186 1.09 4.13 4.48
N GLY A 187 1.66 5.33 4.70
CA GLY A 187 3.06 5.63 4.41
C GLY A 187 3.39 5.80 2.92
N LEU A 188 2.39 5.97 2.05
CA LEU A 188 2.61 6.24 0.63
C LEU A 188 2.94 7.73 0.44
N SER A 189 4.10 8.01 -0.13
CA SER A 189 4.53 9.38 -0.43
C SER A 189 3.81 9.92 -1.67
N VAL A 190 3.51 11.22 -1.66
CA VAL A 190 2.92 11.94 -2.79
C VAL A 190 3.94 12.95 -3.30
N GLY A 191 4.30 12.87 -4.58
CA GLY A 191 5.37 13.67 -5.18
C GLY A 191 4.92 15.00 -5.79
N GLY A 192 3.62 15.19 -5.99
CA GLY A 192 3.09 16.40 -6.62
C GLY A 192 1.61 16.32 -6.95
N VAL A 193 1.12 17.38 -7.58
CA VAL A 193 -0.28 17.52 -8.02
C VAL A 193 -0.33 17.79 -9.51
N PHE A 194 -1.11 17.02 -10.24
CA PHE A 194 -1.51 17.28 -11.62
C PHE A 194 -2.88 17.97 -11.61
N ALA A 195 -2.92 19.21 -12.07
CA ALA A 195 -4.14 20.01 -12.09
C ALA A 195 -4.64 20.19 -13.54
N PHE A 196 -5.83 19.68 -13.83
CA PHE A 196 -6.52 19.86 -15.11
C PHE A 196 -7.57 20.95 -14.93
N LEU A 197 -7.23 22.18 -15.34
CA LEU A 197 -8.11 23.33 -15.16
C LEU A 197 -8.92 23.61 -16.42
N GLU A 198 -10.23 23.81 -16.25
CA GLU A 198 -11.09 24.31 -17.31
C GLU A 198 -11.09 25.84 -17.36
N HIS A 199 -11.65 26.42 -18.43
CA HIS A 199 -11.67 27.87 -18.63
C HIS A 199 -12.36 28.55 -17.43
N SER A 200 -11.65 29.47 -16.75
CA SER A 200 -12.02 30.23 -15.54
C SER A 200 -11.83 29.57 -14.18
N GLU A 201 -11.36 28.32 -14.13
CA GLU A 201 -10.99 27.69 -12.87
C GLU A 201 -9.65 28.23 -12.35
N GLU A 202 -9.60 28.49 -11.04
CA GLU A 202 -8.35 28.79 -10.33
C GLU A 202 -8.10 27.69 -9.29
N LEU A 203 -6.85 27.24 -9.19
CA LEU A 203 -6.44 26.30 -8.14
C LEU A 203 -5.69 27.07 -7.03
N PRO A 204 -6.18 27.04 -5.77
CA PRO A 204 -5.43 27.59 -4.65
C PRO A 204 -4.22 26.69 -4.36
N THR A 205 -3.05 27.05 -4.88
CA THR A 205 -1.80 26.25 -4.72
C THR A 205 -1.38 26.10 -3.27
N GLU A 206 -1.75 27.04 -2.40
CA GLU A 206 -1.59 26.97 -0.94
C GLU A 206 -2.29 25.73 -0.34
N ALA A 207 -3.38 25.27 -0.96
CA ALA A 207 -4.09 24.06 -0.57
C ALA A 207 -3.31 22.77 -0.88
N PHE A 208 -2.13 22.84 -1.49
CA PHE A 208 -1.28 21.67 -1.72
C PHE A 208 0.15 21.85 -1.23
N GLN A 209 0.49 22.96 -0.57
CA GLN A 209 1.81 23.12 0.02
C GLN A 209 2.13 21.96 0.99
N PRO A 210 3.36 21.40 0.96
CA PRO A 210 4.53 21.86 0.22
C PRO A 210 4.68 21.27 -1.20
N LEU A 211 3.68 20.55 -1.73
CA LEU A 211 3.78 19.91 -3.05
C LEU A 211 3.84 20.92 -4.19
N SER A 212 4.61 20.56 -5.21
CA SER A 212 4.58 21.24 -6.50
C SER A 212 3.28 20.92 -7.24
N VAL A 213 2.64 21.96 -7.77
CA VAL A 213 1.44 21.86 -8.61
C VAL A 213 1.86 22.04 -10.07
N HIS A 214 1.54 21.05 -10.90
CA HIS A 214 1.79 21.03 -12.33
C HIS A 214 0.46 21.20 -13.07
N LEU A 215 0.33 22.33 -13.77
CA LEU A 215 -0.84 22.60 -14.61
C LEU A 215 -0.74 21.75 -15.88
N MET A 216 -1.72 20.87 -16.08
CA MET A 216 -1.74 19.95 -17.19
C MET A 216 -2.53 20.56 -18.36
N PRO A 217 -1.94 20.63 -19.58
CA PRO A 217 -2.66 21.12 -20.74
C PRO A 217 -3.79 20.16 -21.14
N ALA A 218 -4.85 20.68 -21.77
CA ALA A 218 -5.94 19.86 -22.28
C ALA A 218 -5.44 18.89 -23.38
N PHE A 219 -5.87 17.64 -23.32
CA PHE A 219 -5.58 16.67 -24.38
C PHE A 219 -6.42 16.98 -25.62
N GLN A 220 -5.76 17.36 -26.72
CA GLN A 220 -6.43 17.75 -27.96
C GLN A 220 -5.78 17.08 -29.17
N ASN A 221 -6.55 16.81 -30.21
CA ASN A 221 -6.07 16.31 -31.51
C ASN A 221 -5.21 15.04 -31.45
N LYS A 222 -5.33 14.23 -30.39
CA LYS A 222 -4.47 13.06 -30.10
C LYS A 222 -2.98 13.39 -29.97
N ASP A 223 -2.65 14.64 -29.65
CA ASP A 223 -1.28 15.08 -29.41
C ASP A 223 -0.93 14.97 -27.93
N TRP A 224 0.04 14.11 -27.62
CA TRP A 224 0.52 13.86 -26.27
C TRP A 224 1.70 14.77 -25.87
N GLN A 225 2.33 15.47 -26.82
CA GLN A 225 3.55 16.23 -26.56
C GLN A 225 3.38 17.31 -25.47
N PRO A 226 2.29 18.10 -25.44
CA PRO A 226 2.09 19.10 -24.40
C PRO A 226 1.96 18.47 -23.01
N LEU A 227 1.22 17.36 -22.91
CA LEU A 227 1.06 16.62 -21.65
C LEU A 227 2.40 16.06 -21.17
N MET A 228 3.15 15.40 -22.05
CA MET A 228 4.46 14.84 -21.72
C MET A 228 5.44 15.91 -21.24
N ALA A 229 5.42 17.09 -21.85
CA ALA A 229 6.28 18.21 -21.46
C ALA A 229 5.90 18.83 -20.09
N ALA A 230 4.67 18.64 -19.63
CA ALA A 230 4.19 19.15 -18.35
C ALA A 230 4.48 18.22 -17.16
N VAL A 231 4.78 16.94 -17.40
CA VAL A 231 5.12 15.97 -16.34
C VAL A 231 6.49 16.32 -15.75
N PRO A 232 6.63 16.44 -14.42
CA PRO A 232 7.91 16.72 -13.78
C PRO A 232 8.89 15.56 -13.90
N ALA A 233 10.18 15.88 -13.77
CA ALA A 233 11.20 14.88 -13.52
C ALA A 233 10.89 14.13 -12.21
N LEU A 234 10.90 12.80 -12.25
CA LEU A 234 10.56 11.97 -11.10
C LEU A 234 11.53 12.18 -9.95
N GLU A 235 12.81 12.41 -10.23
CA GLU A 235 13.84 12.65 -9.21
C GLU A 235 13.52 13.90 -8.39
N VAL A 236 12.98 14.94 -9.03
CA VAL A 236 12.56 16.17 -8.34
C VAL A 236 11.33 15.89 -7.48
N ALA A 237 10.35 15.16 -8.02
CA ALA A 237 9.14 14.80 -7.28
C ALA A 237 9.45 13.92 -6.05
N ILE A 238 10.39 12.98 -6.16
CA ILE A 238 10.87 12.14 -5.05
C ILE A 238 11.52 12.99 -3.96
N GLN A 239 12.39 13.93 -4.33
CA GLN A 239 13.10 14.78 -3.37
C GLN A 239 12.18 15.76 -2.64
N GLN A 240 11.12 16.23 -3.30
CA GLN A 240 10.19 17.21 -2.74
C GLN A 240 9.02 16.56 -1.98
N ALA A 241 8.79 15.26 -2.15
CA ALA A 241 7.72 14.55 -1.46
C ALA A 241 7.90 14.63 0.06
N PRO A 242 6.92 15.17 0.81
CA PRO A 242 7.00 15.17 2.27
C PRO A 242 6.94 13.75 2.80
N ALA A 243 7.85 13.42 3.72
CA ALA A 243 7.88 12.11 4.36
C ALA A 243 6.61 11.91 5.21
N PRO A 244 5.85 10.80 5.02
CA PRO A 244 4.65 10.52 5.80
C PRO A 244 4.91 10.43 7.31
N VAL A 245 6.08 9.93 7.70
CA VAL A 245 6.51 9.80 9.09
C VAL A 245 7.99 10.16 9.20
N VAL A 246 8.32 10.99 10.19
CA VAL A 246 9.69 11.33 10.56
C VAL A 246 9.90 11.02 12.04
N ILE A 247 10.97 10.30 12.35
CA ILE A 247 11.30 9.89 13.72
C ILE A 247 12.57 10.63 14.15
N HIS A 248 12.46 11.41 15.23
CA HIS A 248 13.58 12.11 15.86
C HIS A 248 13.94 11.42 17.18
N GLU A 249 14.87 10.46 17.13
CA GLU A 249 15.21 9.64 18.30
C GLU A 249 15.80 10.43 19.47
N VAL A 250 16.62 11.46 19.18
CA VAL A 250 17.25 12.31 20.20
C VAL A 250 16.21 13.11 20.99
N GLU A 251 15.25 13.70 20.27
CA GLU A 251 14.17 14.50 20.86
C GLU A 251 13.00 13.63 21.37
N LYS A 252 13.06 12.32 21.09
CA LYS A 252 12.01 11.34 21.38
C LYS A 252 10.66 11.73 20.76
N GLN A 253 10.69 12.24 19.53
CA GLN A 253 9.51 12.68 18.81
C GLN A 253 9.24 11.86 17.57
N VAL A 254 7.96 11.65 17.27
CA VAL A 254 7.48 11.10 16.00
C VAL A 254 6.54 12.12 15.39
N ARG A 255 6.81 12.52 14.14
CA ARG A 255 6.00 13.47 13.38
C ARG A 255 5.32 12.72 12.25
N LEU A 256 4.00 12.79 12.18
CA LEU A 256 3.22 12.22 11.09
C LEU A 256 2.63 13.35 10.27
N PHE A 257 2.87 13.35 8.96
CA PHE A 257 2.29 14.33 8.06
C PHE A 257 0.88 13.88 7.67
N LEU A 258 -0.14 14.66 8.01
CA LEU A 258 -1.57 14.33 7.83
C LEU A 258 -2.33 15.51 7.21
N PRO A 259 -1.96 15.93 5.98
CA PRO A 259 -2.62 17.01 5.29
C PRO A 259 -4.07 16.66 4.98
N GLY A 260 -4.91 17.69 4.85
CA GLY A 260 -6.33 17.50 4.53
C GLY A 260 -7.20 17.07 5.70
N PHE A 261 -6.65 16.94 6.91
CA PHE A 261 -7.38 16.65 8.14
C PHE A 261 -7.23 17.76 9.17
N THR A 262 -8.21 17.85 10.05
CA THR A 262 -8.22 18.74 11.21
C THR A 262 -7.94 17.97 12.49
N LYS A 263 -7.52 18.69 13.55
CA LYS A 263 -7.27 18.10 14.87
C LYS A 263 -8.45 17.28 15.41
N GLY A 264 -9.68 17.70 15.14
CA GLY A 264 -10.89 17.02 15.63
C GLY A 264 -11.15 15.65 15.01
N GLU A 265 -10.54 15.37 13.85
CA GLU A 265 -10.69 14.11 13.11
C GLU A 265 -9.65 13.06 13.49
N ILE A 266 -8.62 13.47 14.26
CA ILE A 266 -7.50 12.63 14.62
C ILE A 266 -7.72 12.05 16.03
N ALA A 267 -7.81 10.73 16.11
CA ALA A 267 -7.81 10.01 17.39
C ALA A 267 -6.48 9.29 17.60
N LEU A 268 -5.98 9.33 18.83
CA LEU A 268 -4.77 8.65 19.25
C LEU A 268 -5.12 7.66 20.37
N THR A 269 -4.70 6.41 20.22
CA THR A 269 -4.78 5.41 21.28
C THR A 269 -3.45 4.69 21.41
N GLN A 270 -3.16 4.20 22.62
CA GLN A 270 -1.97 3.39 22.88
C GLN A 270 -2.39 2.20 23.72
N TYR A 271 -2.42 1.02 23.10
CA TYR A 271 -2.72 -0.23 23.78
C TYR A 271 -1.48 -1.12 23.77
N GLY A 272 -0.86 -1.28 24.94
CA GLY A 272 0.38 -2.02 25.09
C GLY A 272 1.56 -1.28 24.42
N PRO A 273 2.34 -1.93 23.56
CA PRO A 273 3.61 -1.39 23.05
C PRO A 273 3.46 -0.46 21.84
N GLU A 274 2.29 -0.44 21.19
CA GLU A 274 2.04 0.25 19.92
C GLU A 274 1.14 1.47 20.11
N VAL A 275 1.46 2.52 19.36
CA VAL A 275 0.63 3.70 19.22
C VAL A 275 -0.20 3.56 17.96
N THR A 276 -1.51 3.70 18.09
CA THR A 276 -2.47 3.67 16.98
C THR A 276 -2.96 5.08 16.70
N VAL A 277 -2.75 5.55 15.47
CA VAL A 277 -3.34 6.78 14.95
C VAL A 277 -4.55 6.42 14.11
N THR A 278 -5.69 7.07 14.36
CA THR A 278 -6.93 6.89 13.60
C THR A 278 -7.33 8.23 12.99
N VAL A 279 -7.45 8.28 11.66
CA VAL A 279 -7.93 9.45 10.92
C VAL A 279 -8.35 9.01 9.52
N GLY A 280 -9.33 9.69 8.92
CA GLY A 280 -9.73 9.44 7.54
C GLY A 280 -10.24 8.02 7.29
N ASP A 281 -10.96 7.41 8.25
CA ASP A 281 -11.43 6.01 8.17
C ASP A 281 -10.30 4.99 7.91
N GLN A 282 -9.12 5.29 8.47
CA GLN A 282 -7.98 4.39 8.54
C GLN A 282 -7.40 4.34 9.95
N ARG A 283 -6.69 3.26 10.24
CA ARG A 283 -5.89 3.09 11.46
C ARG A 283 -4.49 2.68 11.07
N ARG A 284 -3.49 3.38 11.61
CA ARG A 284 -2.09 3.01 11.49
C ARG A 284 -1.50 2.70 12.85
N ASN A 285 -0.91 1.51 12.99
CA ASN A 285 -0.13 1.13 14.17
C ASN A 285 1.33 1.45 13.89
N LEU A 286 1.90 2.40 14.63
CA LEU A 286 3.22 2.92 14.35
C LEU A 286 4.32 1.90 14.68
N PHE A 287 5.18 1.64 13.70
CA PHE A 287 6.43 0.92 13.90
C PHE A 287 7.47 1.88 14.50
N LEU A 288 7.68 1.75 15.81
CA LEU A 288 8.64 2.58 16.54
C LEU A 288 10.00 1.87 16.67
N PRO A 289 11.12 2.60 16.58
CA PRO A 289 12.44 2.05 16.87
C PRO A 289 12.55 1.66 18.35
N ASP A 290 13.51 0.80 18.68
CA ASP A 290 13.67 0.28 20.05
C ASP A 290 13.91 1.37 21.11
N SER A 291 14.42 2.54 20.70
CA SER A 291 14.59 3.72 21.56
C SER A 291 13.27 4.33 22.05
N LEU A 292 12.18 4.16 21.30
CA LEU A 292 10.83 4.70 21.60
C LEU A 292 9.80 3.60 21.89
N LYS A 293 10.09 2.37 21.49
CA LYS A 293 9.24 1.20 21.71
C LYS A 293 8.94 1.04 23.21
N ASN A 294 7.68 0.72 23.53
CA ASN A 294 7.15 0.57 24.90
C ASN A 294 7.16 1.84 25.76
N ARG A 295 7.48 3.02 25.21
CA ARG A 295 7.33 4.28 25.94
C ARG A 295 5.91 4.82 25.79
N ALA A 296 5.38 5.39 26.86
CA ALA A 296 4.09 6.05 26.82
C ALA A 296 4.20 7.38 26.07
N VAL A 297 3.21 7.72 25.25
CA VAL A 297 3.10 9.06 24.68
C VAL A 297 2.82 10.05 25.80
N GLN A 298 3.74 10.99 26.03
CA GLN A 298 3.64 12.04 27.04
C GLN A 298 2.81 13.23 26.56
N GLY A 299 2.77 13.45 25.24
CA GLY A 299 2.01 14.54 24.64
C GLY A 299 1.80 14.35 23.14
N ALA A 300 0.72 14.92 22.64
CA ALA A 300 0.41 14.96 21.23
C ALA A 300 -0.08 16.37 20.83
N LYS A 301 0.43 16.90 19.72
CA LYS A 301 0.04 18.20 19.18
C LYS A 301 -0.16 18.09 17.68
N PHE A 302 -1.22 18.72 17.16
CA PHE A 302 -1.42 18.88 15.72
C PHE A 302 -1.10 20.33 15.33
N GLN A 303 -0.16 20.54 14.42
CA GLN A 303 0.25 21.86 13.94
C GLN A 303 0.82 21.73 12.51
N GLU A 304 0.45 22.66 11.62
CA GLU A 304 0.99 22.73 10.24
C GLU A 304 0.88 21.38 9.51
N ASP A 305 -0.29 20.75 9.58
CA ASP A 305 -0.56 19.41 9.02
C ASP A 305 0.28 18.26 9.63
N TYR A 306 1.09 18.50 10.67
CA TYR A 306 1.80 17.45 11.39
C TYR A 306 1.13 17.09 12.72
N LEU A 307 0.92 15.79 12.94
CA LEU A 307 0.71 15.21 14.27
C LEU A 307 2.07 14.89 14.88
N ILE A 308 2.44 15.62 15.93
CA ILE A 308 3.69 15.48 16.67
C ILE A 308 3.40 14.73 17.96
N LEU A 309 4.04 13.58 18.14
CA LEU A 309 3.97 12.74 19.34
C LEU A 309 5.30 12.83 20.08
N SER A 310 5.25 13.02 21.40
CA SER A 310 6.43 13.05 22.28
C SER A 310 6.39 11.88 23.27
N PHE A 311 7.53 11.19 23.46
CA PHE A 311 7.69 9.97 24.27
C PHE A 311 8.65 10.12 25.45
#